data_AF-A0A0D0BTP2-F1
#
_entry.id   AF-A0A0D0BTP2-F1
#
_cell.length_a   1.000
_cell.length_b   1.000
_cell.length_c   1.000
_cell.angle_alpha   90.00
_cell.angle_beta   90.00
_cell.angle_gamma   90.00
#
_symmetry.space_group_name_H-M   'P 1'
#
loop_
_entity.id
_entity.type
_entity.pdbx_description
1 polymer ?
#
loop_
_entity_poly.entity_id
_entity_poly.type
_entity_poly.pdbx_seq_one_letter_code
_entity_poly.pdbx_strand_id
1 'polypeptide(L)'
;KICTNPHFWPFFKDTIGTLDASHIHAAPSAQQRGMYQNCKGFVLQNCLFACNFNLLFTYTLTGWEGSATDARIYQDARTKDLHIPNGKYILRDAGFPLCPEILVPYRGVHYHLAEWCQAQLRPANKEELFNLRH
;
A
#
# COMPACT_ATOMS: atom_id res chain seq x y z
N LYS A 1 -9.02 8.72 14.19
CA LYS A 1 -9.55 8.04 12.98
C LYS A 1 -9.84 9.10 11.92
N ILE A 2 -9.75 8.79 10.63
CA ILE A 2 -9.86 9.79 9.54
C ILE A 2 -11.13 10.63 9.65
N CYS A 3 -12.28 10.00 9.90
CA CYS A 3 -13.58 10.66 10.01
C CYS A 3 -13.73 11.69 11.14
N THR A 4 -12.90 11.61 12.17
CA THR A 4 -12.94 12.54 13.30
C THR A 4 -11.79 13.54 13.27
N ASN A 5 -10.90 13.46 12.27
CA ASN A 5 -9.75 14.34 12.17
C ASN A 5 -9.94 15.33 11.02
N PRO A 6 -10.09 16.65 11.29
CA PRO A 6 -10.32 17.66 10.28
C PRO A 6 -9.14 17.84 9.30
N HIS A 7 -7.94 17.38 9.64
CA HIS A 7 -6.80 17.40 8.73
C HIS A 7 -6.86 16.31 7.66
N PHE A 8 -7.48 15.16 7.96
CA PHE A 8 -7.53 13.99 7.07
C PHE A 8 -8.88 13.82 6.39
N TRP A 9 -9.99 14.08 7.09
CA TRP A 9 -11.34 13.86 6.57
C TRP A 9 -11.62 14.52 5.20
N PRO A 10 -11.25 15.79 4.95
CA PRO A 10 -11.51 16.42 3.66
C PRO A 10 -10.81 15.74 2.48
N PHE A 11 -9.68 15.06 2.74
CA PHE A 11 -8.85 14.38 1.74
C PHE A 11 -9.30 12.93 1.54
N PHE A 12 -9.82 12.31 2.59
CA PHE A 12 -9.94 10.86 2.70
C PHE A 12 -11.34 10.37 3.14
N LYS A 13 -12.40 11.12 2.81
CA LYS A 13 -13.78 10.85 3.28
C LYS A 13 -14.35 9.47 2.88
N ASP A 14 -13.91 8.91 1.75
CA ASP A 14 -14.47 7.69 1.15
C ASP A 14 -13.51 6.50 1.16
N THR A 15 -12.33 6.63 1.79
CA THR A 15 -11.48 5.47 1.99
C THR A 15 -12.09 4.51 3.00
N ILE A 16 -11.97 3.21 2.73
CA ILE A 16 -12.38 2.14 3.64
C ILE A 16 -11.20 1.56 4.45
N GLY A 17 -9.97 2.01 4.17
CA GLY A 17 -8.78 1.55 4.87
C GLY A 17 -7.48 1.74 4.09
N THR A 18 -6.52 0.89 4.42
CA THR A 18 -5.22 0.77 3.76
C THR A 18 -5.04 -0.67 3.27
N LEU A 19 -4.04 -0.89 2.45
CA LEU A 19 -3.52 -2.21 2.12
C LEU A 19 -2.07 -1.98 1.77
N ASP A 20 -1.29 -3.00 2.03
CA ASP A 20 0.10 -2.96 1.74
C ASP A 20 0.58 -4.35 1.39
N ALA A 21 1.64 -4.39 0.60
CA ALA A 21 2.41 -5.58 0.40
C ALA A 21 3.40 -5.73 1.57
N SER A 22 3.65 -6.96 1.98
CA SER A 22 4.55 -7.25 3.08
C SER A 22 5.32 -8.52 2.77
N HIS A 23 6.64 -8.41 2.77
CA HIS A 23 7.51 -9.56 2.58
C HIS A 23 7.68 -10.33 3.88
N ILE A 24 7.27 -11.60 3.87
CA ILE A 24 7.37 -12.51 5.00
C ILE A 24 8.32 -13.64 4.62
N HIS A 25 9.15 -14.09 5.56
CA HIS A 25 10.02 -15.24 5.34
C HIS A 25 9.22 -16.48 4.90
N ALA A 26 9.75 -17.15 3.88
CA ALA A 26 9.13 -18.34 3.31
C ALA A 26 10.14 -19.49 3.26
N ALA A 27 9.63 -20.72 3.36
CA ALA A 27 10.38 -21.95 3.17
C ALA A 27 9.78 -22.76 2.00
N PRO A 28 9.84 -22.24 0.76
CA PRO A 28 9.34 -22.97 -0.41
C PRO A 28 10.20 -24.19 -0.72
N SER A 29 9.71 -25.05 -1.62
CA SER A 29 10.49 -26.18 -2.13
C SER A 29 11.79 -25.72 -2.81
N ALA A 30 12.78 -26.61 -2.90
CA ALA A 30 14.06 -26.31 -3.55
C ALA A 30 13.87 -25.85 -5.02
N GLN A 31 12.88 -26.39 -5.72
CA GLN A 31 12.56 -26.04 -7.11
C GLN A 31 12.01 -24.60 -7.22
N GLN A 32 11.27 -24.12 -6.23
CA GLN A 32 10.64 -22.79 -6.25
C GLN A 32 11.47 -21.71 -5.57
N ARG A 33 12.53 -22.08 -4.82
CA ARG A 33 13.35 -21.15 -4.03
C ARG A 33 13.86 -19.96 -4.84
N GLY A 34 14.24 -20.15 -6.10
CA GLY A 34 14.72 -19.07 -6.97
C GLY A 34 13.71 -17.94 -7.16
N MET A 35 12.41 -18.26 -7.26
CA MET A 35 11.36 -17.26 -7.47
C MET A 35 11.07 -16.42 -6.22
N TYR A 36 11.30 -17.03 -5.04
CA TYR A 36 11.07 -16.41 -3.73
C TYR A 36 12.30 -15.65 -3.23
N GLN A 37 13.44 -15.74 -3.92
CA GLN A 37 14.65 -15.05 -3.51
C GLN A 37 14.62 -13.60 -4.00
N ASN A 38 14.80 -12.64 -3.07
CA ASN A 38 14.91 -11.23 -3.42
C ASN A 38 16.36 -10.85 -3.78
N CYS A 39 16.57 -9.60 -4.23
CA CYS A 39 17.89 -9.09 -4.60
C CYS A 39 18.92 -9.07 -3.45
N LYS A 40 18.48 -9.23 -2.20
CA LYS A 40 19.33 -9.31 -1.00
C LYS A 40 19.61 -10.77 -0.58
N GLY A 41 19.15 -11.75 -1.36
CA GLY A 41 19.35 -13.17 -1.11
C GLY A 41 18.38 -13.80 -0.12
N PHE A 42 17.42 -13.04 0.43
CA PHE A 42 16.40 -13.56 1.34
C PHE A 42 15.31 -14.31 0.59
N VAL A 43 14.87 -15.44 1.14
CA VAL A 43 13.73 -16.21 0.63
C VAL A 43 12.46 -15.74 1.31
N LEU A 44 11.62 -15.03 0.56
CA LEU A 44 10.45 -14.30 1.03
C LEU A 44 9.24 -14.65 0.16
N GLN A 45 8.06 -14.66 0.74
CA GLN A 45 6.80 -14.53 0.03
C GLN A 45 6.32 -13.08 0.14
N ASN A 46 5.67 -12.59 -0.90
CA ASN A 46 4.98 -11.31 -0.84
C ASN A 46 3.52 -11.57 -0.45
N CYS A 47 3.04 -10.90 0.59
CA CYS A 47 1.68 -11.03 1.11
C CYS A 47 0.98 -9.68 1.05
N LEU A 48 -0.26 -9.67 0.59
CA LEU A 48 -1.09 -8.48 0.49
C LEU A 48 -2.09 -8.47 1.65
N PHE A 49 -2.12 -7.40 2.41
CA PHE A 49 -3.02 -7.25 3.55
C PHE A 49 -3.84 -5.98 3.40
N ALA A 50 -5.16 -6.03 3.61
CA ALA A 50 -5.99 -4.82 3.76
C ALA A 50 -6.34 -4.65 5.24
N CYS A 51 -6.29 -3.42 5.72
CA CYS A 51 -6.64 -3.07 7.09
C CYS A 51 -7.65 -1.93 7.11
N ASN A 52 -8.66 -2.05 7.97
CA ASN A 52 -9.57 -0.93 8.25
C ASN A 52 -8.98 0.03 9.30
N PHE A 53 -9.69 1.13 9.59
CA PHE A 53 -9.27 2.12 10.59
C PHE A 53 -9.32 1.65 12.06
N ASN A 54 -9.77 0.42 12.31
CA ASN A 54 -9.67 -0.24 13.62
C ASN A 54 -8.44 -1.16 13.69
N LEU A 55 -7.55 -1.11 12.70
CA LEU A 55 -6.37 -1.97 12.57
C LEU A 55 -6.71 -3.46 12.47
N LEU A 56 -7.91 -3.78 11.97
CA LEU A 56 -8.33 -5.14 11.71
C LEU A 56 -8.05 -5.48 10.25
N PHE A 57 -7.45 -6.65 10.02
CA PHE A 57 -7.33 -7.20 8.68
C PHE A 57 -8.71 -7.48 8.11
N THR A 58 -9.03 -6.85 6.97
CA THR A 58 -10.28 -7.07 6.24
C THR A 58 -10.09 -7.92 5.00
N TYR A 59 -8.84 -8.10 4.56
CA TYR A 59 -8.48 -8.95 3.44
C TYR A 59 -7.03 -9.41 3.57
N THR A 60 -6.75 -10.65 3.17
CA THR A 60 -5.39 -11.20 3.15
C THR A 60 -5.20 -12.07 1.91
N LEU A 61 -4.12 -11.87 1.17
CA LEU A 61 -3.69 -12.74 0.08
C LEU A 61 -2.22 -13.09 0.28
N THR A 62 -1.91 -14.39 0.34
CA THR A 62 -0.58 -14.90 0.64
C THR A 62 -0.12 -15.88 -0.44
N GLY A 63 1.15 -16.30 -0.38
CA GLY A 63 1.70 -17.31 -1.28
C GLY A 63 2.20 -16.78 -2.63
N TRP A 64 2.31 -15.46 -2.80
CA TRP A 64 2.99 -14.89 -3.94
C TRP A 64 4.51 -14.93 -3.77
N GLU A 65 5.24 -15.11 -4.86
CA GLU A 65 6.70 -15.16 -4.81
C GLU A 65 7.25 -13.79 -4.34
N GLY A 66 8.33 -13.79 -3.56
CA GLY A 66 8.90 -12.54 -3.02
C GLY A 66 9.35 -11.53 -4.07
N SER A 67 9.55 -11.97 -5.31
CA SER A 67 9.87 -11.12 -6.47
C SER A 67 8.65 -10.52 -7.17
N ALA A 68 7.42 -10.94 -6.80
CA ALA A 68 6.21 -10.41 -7.40
C ALA A 68 5.99 -8.94 -7.01
N THR A 69 5.63 -8.12 -8.01
CA THR A 69 5.34 -6.70 -7.82
C THR A 69 3.99 -6.48 -7.17
N ASP A 70 3.85 -5.41 -6.39
CA ASP A 70 2.61 -5.13 -5.67
C ASP A 70 1.41 -4.92 -6.60
N ALA A 71 1.67 -4.33 -7.78
CA ALA A 71 0.67 -4.22 -8.84
C ALA A 71 0.17 -5.59 -9.34
N ARG A 72 1.05 -6.60 -9.47
CA ARG A 72 0.67 -7.94 -9.91
C ARG A 72 -0.18 -8.65 -8.86
N ILE A 73 0.21 -8.53 -7.59
CA ILE A 73 -0.51 -9.16 -6.48
C ILE A 73 -1.87 -8.47 -6.25
N TYR A 74 -1.93 -7.15 -6.41
CA TYR A 74 -3.19 -6.41 -6.39
C TYR A 74 -4.15 -6.85 -7.49
N GLN A 75 -3.65 -7.01 -8.72
CA GLN A 75 -4.48 -7.47 -9.83
C GLN A 75 -5.06 -8.85 -9.56
N ASP A 76 -4.24 -9.78 -9.06
CA ASP A 76 -4.70 -11.10 -8.65
C ASP A 76 -5.75 -11.02 -7.54
N ALA A 77 -5.53 -10.20 -6.51
CA ALA A 77 -6.50 -9.98 -5.43
C ALA A 77 -7.86 -9.51 -5.97
N ARG A 78 -7.87 -8.55 -6.91
CA ARG A 78 -9.09 -8.04 -7.53
C ARG A 78 -9.80 -9.09 -8.40
N THR A 79 -9.06 -10.00 -9.03
CA THR A 79 -9.66 -11.11 -9.81
C THR A 79 -10.24 -12.22 -8.95
N LYS A 80 -9.76 -12.39 -7.71
CA LYS A 80 -10.24 -13.42 -6.79
C LYS A 80 -11.48 -12.96 -6.05
N ASP A 81 -11.29 -12.13 -5.03
CA ASP A 81 -12.33 -11.84 -4.03
C ASP A 81 -12.10 -10.54 -3.25
N LEU A 82 -11.03 -9.78 -3.55
CA LEU A 82 -10.89 -8.43 -3.00
C LEU A 82 -11.99 -7.54 -3.58
N HIS A 83 -13.06 -7.28 -2.83
CA HIS A 83 -14.15 -6.41 -3.25
C HIS A 83 -13.99 -5.00 -2.68
N ILE A 84 -14.07 -3.99 -3.55
CA ILE A 84 -14.08 -2.58 -3.18
C ILE A 84 -15.45 -2.01 -3.59
N PRO A 85 -16.28 -1.56 -2.63
CA PRO A 85 -17.62 -1.04 -2.94
C PRO A 85 -17.57 0.17 -3.87
N ASN A 86 -18.61 0.34 -4.70
CA ASN A 86 -18.73 1.49 -5.60
C ASN A 86 -18.65 2.82 -4.82
N GLY A 87 -17.85 3.75 -5.33
CA GLY A 87 -17.62 5.06 -4.70
C GLY A 87 -16.71 5.01 -3.46
N LYS A 88 -16.11 3.86 -3.16
CA LYS A 88 -15.07 3.70 -2.12
C LYS A 88 -13.73 3.40 -2.75
N TYR A 89 -12.67 3.69 -2.00
CA TYR A 89 -11.30 3.40 -2.40
C TYR A 89 -10.46 2.98 -1.20
N ILE A 90 -9.23 2.54 -1.45
CA ILE A 90 -8.28 2.17 -0.40
C ILE A 90 -6.95 2.91 -0.62
N LEU A 91 -6.28 3.34 0.44
CA LEU A 91 -5.01 4.08 0.39
C LEU A 91 -3.82 3.12 0.20
N ARG A 92 -2.90 3.44 -0.71
CA ARG A 92 -1.68 2.66 -1.04
C ARG A 92 -0.45 3.53 -1.13
N ASP A 93 0.72 2.92 -1.12
CA ASP A 93 1.95 3.60 -1.49
C ASP A 93 2.06 3.83 -3.02
N ALA A 94 3.13 4.51 -3.45
CA ALA A 94 3.36 4.85 -4.85
C ALA A 94 3.62 3.64 -5.77
N GLY A 95 3.89 2.44 -5.20
CA GLY A 95 4.18 1.22 -5.93
C GLY A 95 2.95 0.60 -6.62
N PHE A 96 1.75 0.96 -6.18
CA PHE A 96 0.49 0.50 -6.76
C PHE A 96 0.05 1.35 -7.97
N PRO A 97 -0.81 0.81 -8.84
CA PRO A 97 -1.45 1.59 -9.90
C PRO A 97 -2.44 2.61 -9.31
N LEU A 98 -2.51 3.80 -9.90
CA LEU A 98 -3.60 4.75 -9.63
C LEU A 98 -4.84 4.31 -10.43
N CYS A 99 -5.93 3.95 -9.73
CA CYS A 99 -7.22 3.62 -10.34
C CYS A 99 -8.37 4.11 -9.44
N PRO A 100 -9.64 4.11 -9.89
CA PRO A 100 -10.76 4.63 -9.08
C PRO A 100 -10.88 4.03 -7.68
N GLU A 101 -10.47 2.78 -7.51
CA GLU A 101 -10.53 2.06 -6.24
C GLU A 101 -9.25 2.17 -5.39
N ILE A 102 -8.19 2.78 -5.92
CA ILE A 102 -6.87 2.89 -5.28
C ILE A 102 -6.35 4.32 -5.37
N LEU A 103 -6.11 4.92 -4.20
CA LEU A 103 -5.51 6.23 -4.09
C LEU A 103 -4.05 6.10 -3.62
N VAL A 104 -3.13 6.63 -4.42
CA VAL A 104 -1.67 6.62 -4.20
C VAL A 104 -1.15 8.05 -4.00
N PRO A 105 0.00 8.26 -3.34
CA PRO A 105 0.65 9.57 -3.29
C PRO A 105 1.12 10.01 -4.67
N TYR A 106 1.27 11.32 -4.86
CA TYR A 106 1.90 11.88 -6.04
C TYR A 106 3.34 11.39 -6.16
N ARG A 107 3.69 10.83 -7.33
CA ARG A 107 5.03 10.34 -7.63
C ARG A 107 5.97 11.50 -7.95
N GLY A 108 7.24 11.37 -7.56
CA GLY A 108 8.25 12.40 -7.79
C GLY A 108 8.09 13.65 -6.90
N VAL A 109 7.26 13.56 -5.87
CA VAL A 109 6.99 14.61 -4.89
C VAL A 109 7.39 14.09 -3.50
N HIS A 110 7.95 14.95 -2.65
CA HIS A 110 8.34 14.59 -1.28
C HIS A 110 7.21 13.87 -0.54
N TYR A 111 7.55 12.76 0.11
CA TYR A 111 6.57 11.87 0.73
C TYR A 111 6.98 11.44 2.14
N HIS A 112 8.26 11.09 2.35
CA HIS A 112 8.66 10.48 3.61
C HIS A 112 8.70 11.52 4.73
N LEU A 113 8.00 11.27 5.84
CA LEU A 113 7.99 12.13 7.02
C LEU A 113 9.41 12.46 7.53
N ALA A 114 10.36 11.54 7.37
CA ALA A 114 11.76 11.77 7.71
C ALA A 114 12.39 12.91 6.88
N GLU A 115 12.08 13.01 5.59
CA GLU A 115 12.55 14.07 4.71
C GLU A 115 12.01 15.44 5.18
N TRP A 116 10.72 15.49 5.54
CA TRP A 116 10.07 16.68 6.07
C TRP A 116 10.67 17.16 7.40
N CYS A 117 10.92 16.24 8.34
CA CYS A 117 11.52 16.56 9.64
C CYS A 117 12.97 17.04 9.50
N GLN A 118 13.78 16.39 8.66
CA GLN A 118 15.19 16.75 8.48
C GLN A 118 15.36 18.11 7.82
N ALA A 119 14.48 18.45 6.88
CA ALA A 119 14.59 19.69 6.13
C ALA A 119 13.88 20.89 6.81
N GLN A 120 13.13 20.68 7.90
CA GLN A 120 12.21 21.66 8.50
C GLN A 120 11.28 22.33 7.47
N LEU A 121 10.95 21.60 6.41
CA LEU A 121 10.18 22.14 5.30
C LEU A 121 8.68 22.08 5.59
N ARG A 122 7.96 23.10 5.13
CA ARG A 122 6.51 23.06 5.01
C ARG A 122 6.17 22.73 3.55
N PRO A 123 5.06 22.03 3.30
CA PRO A 123 4.60 21.80 1.93
C PRO A 123 4.53 23.11 1.14
N ALA A 124 5.22 23.17 0.02
CA ALA A 124 5.27 24.33 -0.87
C ALA A 124 4.09 24.36 -1.84
N ASN A 125 3.52 23.19 -2.14
CA ASN A 125 2.42 23.06 -3.10
C ASN A 125 1.36 22.05 -2.62
N LYS A 126 0.28 21.94 -3.40
CA LYS A 126 -0.87 21.07 -3.10
C LYS A 126 -0.52 19.57 -3.13
N GLU A 127 0.44 19.16 -3.97
CA GLU A 127 0.85 17.75 -4.10
C GLU A 127 1.66 17.32 -2.89
N GLU A 128 2.60 18.17 -2.44
CA GLU A 128 3.35 17.96 -1.20
C GLU A 128 2.44 17.94 0.01
N LEU A 129 1.43 18.83 0.06
CA LEU A 129 0.48 18.84 1.16
C LEU A 129 -0.38 17.56 1.19
N PHE A 130 -0.75 17.06 0.01
CA PHE A 130 -1.45 15.78 -0.12
C PHE A 130 -0.55 14.64 0.35
N ASN A 131 0.67 14.53 -0.17
CA ASN A 131 1.63 13.48 0.17
C ASN A 131 1.99 13.47 1.66
N LEU A 132 2.13 14.64 2.29
CA LEU A 132 2.39 14.74 3.74
C LEU A 132 1.22 14.17 4.57
N ARG A 133 0.00 14.22 4.06
CA ARG A 133 -1.21 13.77 4.76
C ARG A 133 -1.59 12.32 4.44
N HIS A 134 -1.07 11.79 3.33
CA HIS A 134 -1.31 10.44 2.84
C HIS A 134 -0.54 9.41 3.69
#